data_AF-A0AAD6Z922-F1
#
_entry.id   AF-A0AAD6Z922-F1
#
_cell.length_a   1.000
_cell.length_b   1.000
_cell.length_c   1.000
_cell.angle_alpha   90.00
_cell.angle_beta   90.00
_cell.angle_gamma   90.00
#
_symmetry.space_group_name_H-M   'P 1'
#
loop_
_entity.id
_entity.type
_entity.pdbx_description
1 polymer ?
#
loop_
_entity_poly.entity_id
_entity_poly.type
_entity_poly.pdbx_seq_one_letter_code
_entity_poly.pdbx_strand_id
1 'polypeptide(L)'
;MTSCPIFQLRKIVKHVRSSPQRRRAWELIVKISVDGLDADLAEAQLMLILGVRTRWTSTHQMLRRPIHNRDAITRYVDSTPDLCSFVLSEQDWAALQTVQSWLSEFRQATTEMSTTSKPMLSQTHIVFRGLQRTFKDIFSALPNTVDITLKQGLIDAHTKLSDYYYKFDTSPYYIWAAHNPLAVLDPRVSYAGSEKSFADDFMLLGELKSAKQDLYNEFGQHYAPKPSSSSAANS
;
A
#
# COMPACT_ATOMS: atom_id res chain seq x y z
N MET A 1 -10.32 20.20 20.94
CA MET A 1 -9.98 18.99 20.16
C MET A 1 -10.08 19.35 18.69
N THR A 2 -8.94 19.59 18.03
CA THR A 2 -8.87 19.77 16.58
C THR A 2 -9.37 18.47 15.93
N SER A 3 -10.41 18.59 15.10
CA SER A 3 -11.05 17.45 14.45
C SER A 3 -10.10 16.86 13.41
N CYS A 4 -10.01 15.53 13.32
CA CYS A 4 -9.14 14.85 12.36
C CYS A 4 -9.42 15.32 10.91
N PRO A 5 -8.40 15.74 10.12
CA PRO A 5 -8.59 16.23 8.75
C PRO A 5 -9.34 15.26 7.83
N ILE A 6 -9.06 13.96 7.95
CA ILE A 6 -9.70 12.90 7.16
C ILE A 6 -11.20 12.83 7.48
N PHE A 7 -11.57 13.05 8.75
CA PHE A 7 -12.95 13.07 9.19
C PHE A 7 -13.70 14.28 8.63
N GLN A 8 -13.12 15.47 8.71
CA GLN A 8 -13.68 16.69 8.13
C GLN A 8 -13.90 16.53 6.62
N LEU A 9 -12.87 16.07 5.90
CA LEU A 9 -12.99 15.82 4.46
C LEU A 9 -14.09 14.80 4.14
N ARG A 10 -14.20 13.72 4.92
CA ARG A 10 -15.27 12.73 4.73
C ARG A 10 -16.66 13.35 4.93
N LYS A 11 -16.82 14.30 5.84
CA LYS A 11 -18.11 15.01 6.04
C LYS A 11 -18.45 15.86 4.83
N ILE A 12 -17.49 16.59 4.27
CA ILE A 12 -17.66 17.36 3.02
C ILE A 12 -18.07 16.42 1.87
N VAL A 13 -17.32 15.34 1.64
CA VAL A 13 -17.62 14.37 0.58
C VAL A 13 -19.01 13.75 0.75
N LYS A 14 -19.40 13.40 1.99
CA LYS A 14 -20.74 12.87 2.28
C LYS A 14 -21.83 13.91 1.98
N HIS A 15 -21.59 15.17 2.32
CA HIS A 15 -22.52 16.27 2.05
C HIS A 15 -22.73 16.45 0.55
N VAL A 16 -21.66 16.59 -0.24
CA VAL A 16 -21.72 16.71 -1.71
C VAL A 16 -22.53 15.56 -2.32
N ARG A 17 -22.34 14.33 -1.83
CA ARG A 17 -22.97 13.13 -2.39
C ARG A 17 -24.39 12.84 -1.92
N SER A 18 -24.89 13.54 -0.90
CA SER A 18 -26.14 13.15 -0.21
C SER A 18 -27.41 13.41 -1.02
N SER A 19 -27.38 14.30 -2.01
CA SER A 19 -28.56 14.63 -2.83
C SER A 19 -28.15 15.04 -4.26
N PRO A 20 -28.99 14.81 -5.28
CA PRO A 20 -28.71 15.24 -6.66
C PRO A 20 -28.43 16.74 -6.81
N GLN A 21 -29.12 17.59 -6.05
CA GLN A 21 -28.94 19.04 -6.07
C GLN A 21 -27.53 19.44 -5.65
N ARG A 22 -27.04 18.86 -4.55
CA ARG A 22 -25.67 19.10 -4.04
C ARG A 22 -24.59 18.62 -5.01
N ARG A 23 -24.83 17.52 -5.73
CA ARG A 23 -23.91 17.03 -6.78
C ARG A 23 -23.83 18.01 -7.95
N ARG A 24 -24.98 18.53 -8.41
CA ARG A 24 -25.02 19.54 -9.48
C ARG A 24 -24.33 20.84 -9.06
N ALA A 25 -24.53 21.30 -7.83
CA ALA A 25 -23.84 22.47 -7.29
C ALA A 25 -22.32 22.26 -7.27
N TRP A 26 -21.87 21.07 -6.84
CA TRP A 26 -20.46 20.69 -6.89
C TRP A 26 -19.91 20.68 -8.32
N GLU A 27 -20.60 20.02 -9.26
CA GLU A 27 -20.21 19.96 -10.68
C GLU A 27 -20.04 21.36 -11.29
N LEU A 28 -20.95 22.29 -10.97
CA LEU A 28 -20.88 23.67 -11.43
C LEU A 28 -19.64 24.39 -10.89
N ILE A 29 -19.34 24.21 -9.59
CA ILE A 29 -18.14 24.80 -8.97
C ILE A 29 -16.86 24.20 -9.54
N VAL A 30 -16.80 22.90 -9.78
CA VAL A 30 -15.62 22.27 -10.38
C VAL A 30 -15.42 22.76 -11.81
N LYS A 31 -16.48 22.86 -12.61
CA LYS A 31 -16.39 23.40 -13.99
C LYS A 31 -15.87 24.83 -14.03
N ILE A 32 -16.24 25.67 -13.05
CA ILE A 32 -15.72 27.03 -12.90
C ILE A 32 -14.26 27.02 -12.42
N SER A 33 -13.89 26.02 -11.62
CA SER A 33 -12.56 25.93 -11.01
C SER A 33 -11.50 25.29 -11.91
N VAL A 34 -11.92 24.58 -12.95
CA VAL A 34 -11.07 23.84 -13.88
C VAL A 34 -11.08 24.56 -15.23
N ASP A 35 -10.22 25.57 -15.37
CA ASP A 35 -9.89 26.13 -16.68
C ASP A 35 -8.92 25.17 -17.41
N GLY A 36 -9.32 24.66 -18.57
CA GLY A 36 -8.37 24.08 -19.55
C GLY A 36 -7.96 22.62 -19.39
N LEU A 37 -8.70 21.77 -18.65
CA LEU A 37 -8.48 20.31 -18.73
C LEU A 37 -9.23 19.70 -19.93
N ASP A 38 -8.59 18.70 -20.55
CA ASP A 38 -9.19 17.82 -21.55
C ASP A 38 -10.49 17.21 -21.00
N ALA A 39 -11.61 17.39 -21.73
CA ALA A 39 -12.98 17.20 -21.24
C ALA A 39 -13.24 15.77 -20.73
N ASP A 40 -12.63 14.77 -21.39
CA ASP A 40 -12.81 13.35 -21.07
C ASP A 40 -12.03 12.90 -19.82
N LEU A 41 -10.84 13.47 -19.60
CA LEU A 41 -10.03 13.24 -18.38
C LEU A 41 -10.61 13.99 -17.16
N ALA A 42 -11.21 15.15 -17.41
CA ALA A 42 -11.90 15.93 -16.39
C ALA A 42 -13.10 15.15 -15.85
N GLU A 43 -14.01 14.65 -16.70
CA GLU A 43 -15.31 14.09 -16.31
C GLU A 43 -15.21 12.89 -15.34
N ALA A 44 -14.27 11.98 -15.57
CA ALA A 44 -14.03 10.85 -14.67
C ALA A 44 -13.49 11.28 -13.28
N GLN A 45 -12.86 12.45 -13.19
CA GLN A 45 -12.24 13.00 -11.99
C GLN A 45 -13.10 14.04 -11.25
N LEU A 46 -14.17 14.57 -11.86
CA LEU A 46 -15.02 15.62 -11.28
C LEU A 46 -15.67 15.19 -9.97
N MET A 47 -16.16 13.96 -9.87
CA MET A 47 -17.00 13.58 -8.73
C MET A 47 -16.18 13.06 -7.54
N LEU A 48 -16.41 13.58 -6.34
CA LEU A 48 -15.76 13.08 -5.13
C LEU A 48 -16.18 11.63 -4.83
N ILE A 49 -15.24 10.78 -4.41
CA ILE A 49 -15.50 9.38 -4.02
C ILE A 49 -15.69 9.31 -2.50
N LEU A 50 -16.80 8.73 -2.04
CA LEU A 50 -16.97 8.41 -0.61
C LEU A 50 -16.17 7.15 -0.27
N GLY A 51 -15.23 7.29 0.66
CA GLY A 51 -14.41 6.17 1.13
C GLY A 51 -15.19 5.22 2.05
N VAL A 52 -14.87 3.93 1.97
CA VAL A 52 -15.28 2.90 2.92
C VAL A 52 -14.28 2.86 4.08
N ARG A 53 -14.78 2.87 5.32
CA ARG A 53 -13.95 2.95 6.53
C ARG A 53 -12.96 1.78 6.68
N THR A 54 -13.31 0.59 6.21
CA THR A 54 -12.55 -0.64 6.42
C THR A 54 -11.55 -0.96 5.31
N ARG A 55 -11.45 -0.13 4.26
CA ARG A 55 -10.57 -0.39 3.11
C ARG A 55 -9.68 0.80 2.84
N TRP A 56 -8.39 0.63 3.06
CA TRP A 56 -7.38 1.68 2.90
C TRP A 56 -7.27 2.14 1.43
N THR A 57 -7.50 1.28 0.43
CA THR A 57 -7.60 1.67 -0.99
C THR A 57 -8.76 2.62 -1.27
N SER A 58 -9.89 2.42 -0.59
CA SER A 58 -11.05 3.30 -0.72
C SER A 58 -10.80 4.64 -0.03
N THR A 59 -10.09 4.63 1.09
CA THR A 59 -9.63 5.86 1.76
C THR A 59 -8.66 6.64 0.87
N HIS A 60 -7.69 5.97 0.24
CA HIS A 60 -6.79 6.60 -0.75
C HIS A 60 -7.57 7.30 -1.89
N GLN A 61 -8.56 6.62 -2.48
CA GLN A 61 -9.39 7.20 -3.54
C GLN A 61 -10.24 8.39 -3.04
N MET A 62 -10.73 8.33 -1.80
CA MET A 62 -11.44 9.43 -1.14
C MET A 62 -10.54 10.65 -0.94
N LEU A 63 -9.23 10.48 -0.70
CA LEU A 63 -8.28 11.58 -0.55
C LEU A 63 -7.81 12.15 -1.89
N ARG A 64 -7.53 11.28 -2.87
CA ARG A 64 -6.89 11.66 -4.14
C ARG A 64 -7.68 12.72 -4.93
N ARG A 65 -9.00 12.58 -5.06
CA ARG A 65 -9.82 13.50 -5.86
C ARG A 65 -9.98 14.89 -5.20
N PRO A 66 -10.28 14.98 -3.89
CA PRO A 66 -10.21 16.25 -3.16
C PRO A 66 -8.91 17.01 -3.28
N ILE A 67 -7.77 16.32 -3.15
CA ILE A 67 -6.46 16.97 -3.22
C ILE A 67 -6.23 17.59 -4.60
N HIS A 68 -6.66 16.92 -5.67
CA HIS A 68 -6.55 17.45 -7.02
C HIS A 68 -7.49 18.65 -7.26
N ASN A 69 -8.66 18.65 -6.63
CA ASN A 69 -9.68 19.69 -6.78
C ASN A 69 -9.76 20.58 -5.52
N ARG A 70 -8.61 20.91 -4.94
CA ARG A 70 -8.52 21.63 -3.67
C ARG A 70 -9.30 22.94 -3.69
N ASP A 71 -9.08 23.75 -4.73
CA ASP A 71 -9.72 25.06 -4.88
C ASP A 71 -11.23 24.94 -5.03
N ALA A 72 -11.71 23.93 -5.75
CA ALA A 72 -13.14 23.67 -5.90
C ALA A 72 -13.77 23.27 -4.56
N ILE A 73 -13.08 22.49 -3.72
CA ILE A 73 -13.56 22.15 -2.37
C ILE A 73 -13.63 23.39 -1.49
N THR A 74 -12.58 24.21 -1.47
CA THR A 74 -12.55 25.43 -0.67
C THR A 74 -13.73 26.33 -1.07
N ARG A 75 -13.90 26.62 -2.36
CA ARG A 75 -15.05 27.40 -2.87
C ARG A 75 -16.40 26.80 -2.50
N TYR A 76 -16.55 25.48 -2.61
CA TYR A 76 -17.79 24.80 -2.26
C TYR A 76 -18.13 24.90 -0.77
N VAL A 77 -17.12 24.74 0.10
CA VAL A 77 -17.30 24.87 1.56
C VAL A 77 -17.63 26.32 1.91
N ASP A 78 -16.93 27.29 1.32
CA ASP A 78 -17.17 28.72 1.56
C ASP A 78 -18.57 29.16 1.13
N SER A 79 -19.11 28.58 0.05
CA SER A 79 -20.48 28.86 -0.42
C SER A 79 -21.58 28.08 0.32
N THR A 80 -21.23 27.18 1.24
CA THR A 80 -22.17 26.25 1.89
C THR A 80 -22.16 26.42 3.41
N PRO A 81 -23.15 27.13 4.00
CA PRO A 81 -23.21 27.39 5.44
C PRO A 81 -23.15 26.13 6.32
N ASP A 82 -23.76 25.03 5.88
CA ASP A 82 -23.76 23.73 6.58
C ASP A 82 -22.35 23.12 6.76
N LEU A 83 -21.35 23.61 6.03
CA LEU A 83 -19.99 23.08 6.01
C LEU A 83 -18.95 23.98 6.69
N CYS A 84 -19.34 25.13 7.23
CA CYS A 84 -18.41 26.07 7.88
C CYS A 84 -17.58 25.43 9.01
N SER A 85 -18.12 24.44 9.73
CA SER A 85 -17.40 23.71 10.78
C SER A 85 -16.36 22.71 10.27
N PHE A 86 -16.32 22.46 8.96
CA PHE A 86 -15.45 21.48 8.32
C PHE A 86 -14.42 22.12 7.37
N VAL A 87 -14.24 23.44 7.43
CA VAL A 87 -13.18 24.15 6.69
C VAL A 87 -11.83 23.53 7.04
N LEU A 88 -11.04 23.24 6.00
CA LEU A 88 -9.72 22.64 6.09
C LEU A 88 -8.66 23.73 5.95
N SER A 89 -7.76 23.83 6.93
CA SER A 89 -6.61 24.75 6.88
C SER A 89 -5.51 24.24 5.95
N GLU A 90 -4.54 25.10 5.59
CA GLU A 90 -3.34 24.68 4.83
C GLU A 90 -2.62 23.49 5.47
N GLN A 91 -2.55 23.46 6.81
CA GLN A 91 -1.94 22.38 7.55
C GLN A 91 -2.73 21.07 7.44
N ASP A 92 -4.06 21.16 7.43
CA ASP A 92 -4.93 19.99 7.23
C ASP A 92 -4.75 19.41 5.82
N TRP A 93 -4.65 20.27 4.81
CA TRP A 93 -4.37 19.85 3.43
C TRP A 93 -3.00 19.17 3.28
N ALA A 94 -1.96 19.72 3.92
CA ALA A 94 -0.65 19.10 3.95
C ALA A 94 -0.70 17.71 4.62
N ALA A 95 -1.38 17.59 5.77
CA ALA A 95 -1.55 16.30 6.44
C ALA A 95 -2.31 15.29 5.58
N LEU A 96 -3.35 15.72 4.85
CA LEU A 96 -4.10 14.86 3.92
C LEU A 96 -3.25 14.38 2.75
N GLN A 97 -2.38 15.25 2.20
CA GLN A 97 -1.43 14.89 1.15
C GLN A 97 -0.40 13.87 1.64
N THR A 98 0.15 14.07 2.83
CA THR A 98 1.07 13.13 3.47
C THR A 98 0.42 11.76 3.68
N VAL A 99 -0.81 11.70 4.19
CA VAL A 99 -1.53 10.42 4.33
C VAL A 99 -1.80 9.79 2.96
N GLN A 100 -2.17 10.59 1.96
CA GLN A 100 -2.45 10.08 0.62
C GLN A 100 -1.21 9.46 -0.04
N SER A 101 -0.02 10.05 0.13
CA SER A 101 1.22 9.48 -0.39
C SER A 101 1.59 8.16 0.31
N TRP A 102 1.36 8.03 1.61
CA TRP A 102 1.57 6.75 2.28
C TRP A 102 0.60 5.68 1.78
N LEU A 103 -0.67 6.04 1.59
CA LEU A 103 -1.68 5.11 1.09
C LEU A 103 -1.50 4.75 -0.39
N SER A 104 -0.77 5.54 -1.19
CA SER A 104 -0.50 5.19 -2.59
C SER A 104 0.44 4.00 -2.72
N GLU A 105 1.41 3.87 -1.80
CA GLU A 105 2.36 2.76 -1.75
C GLU A 105 1.65 1.42 -1.55
N PHE A 106 0.75 1.37 -0.57
CA PHE A 106 -0.11 0.20 -0.39
C PHE A 106 -0.95 -0.08 -1.63
N ARG A 107 -1.47 0.97 -2.28
CA ARG A 107 -2.37 0.81 -3.43
C ARG A 107 -1.62 0.20 -4.59
N GLN A 108 -0.40 0.63 -4.81
CA GLN A 108 0.49 0.04 -5.80
C GLN A 108 0.74 -1.44 -5.48
N ALA A 109 1.17 -1.75 -4.25
CA ALA A 109 1.39 -3.13 -3.81
C ALA A 109 0.16 -4.03 -4.03
N THR A 110 -1.05 -3.55 -3.71
CA THR A 110 -2.27 -4.33 -3.90
C THR A 110 -2.70 -4.43 -5.35
N THR A 111 -2.48 -3.39 -6.14
CA THR A 111 -2.76 -3.44 -7.58
C THR A 111 -1.84 -4.47 -8.24
N GLU A 112 -0.55 -4.43 -7.91
CA GLU A 112 0.42 -5.42 -8.33
C GLU A 112 -0.03 -6.83 -7.91
N MET A 113 -0.44 -7.01 -6.65
CA MET A 113 -0.88 -8.32 -6.15
C MET A 113 -2.24 -8.81 -6.67
N SER A 114 -3.12 -7.92 -7.13
CA SER A 114 -4.49 -8.31 -7.54
C SER A 114 -4.65 -8.49 -9.05
N THR A 115 -3.72 -7.97 -9.84
CA THR A 115 -3.81 -7.96 -11.31
C THR A 115 -3.16 -9.17 -11.97
N THR A 116 -2.44 -10.01 -11.21
CA THR A 116 -1.70 -11.12 -11.80
C THR A 116 -2.55 -12.39 -11.84
N SER A 117 -2.69 -12.98 -13.03
CA SER A 117 -3.20 -14.35 -13.22
C SER A 117 -2.13 -15.42 -12.91
N LYS A 118 -1.04 -15.05 -12.24
CA LYS A 118 0.14 -15.90 -12.01
C LYS A 118 0.32 -16.19 -10.53
N PRO A 119 0.97 -17.31 -10.16
CA PRO A 119 1.30 -17.59 -8.76
C PRO A 119 2.14 -16.45 -8.17
N MET A 120 1.67 -15.86 -7.07
CA MET A 120 2.30 -14.69 -6.43
C MET A 120 3.06 -15.02 -5.14
N LEU A 121 3.19 -16.31 -4.83
CA LEU A 121 3.80 -16.75 -3.58
C LEU A 121 5.22 -16.21 -3.43
N SER A 122 6.00 -16.23 -4.52
CA SER A 122 7.35 -15.68 -4.63
C SER A 122 7.41 -14.16 -4.44
N GLN A 123 6.40 -13.43 -4.90
CA GLN A 123 6.39 -11.96 -4.90
C GLN A 123 5.79 -11.39 -3.61
N THR A 124 4.96 -12.18 -2.91
CA THR A 124 4.26 -11.75 -1.69
C THR A 124 5.25 -11.32 -0.61
N HIS A 125 6.27 -12.11 -0.32
CA HIS A 125 7.29 -11.77 0.68
C HIS A 125 8.00 -10.45 0.33
N ILE A 126 8.39 -10.28 -0.93
CA ILE A 126 9.12 -9.11 -1.43
C ILE A 126 8.27 -7.84 -1.33
N VAL A 127 7.01 -7.91 -1.75
CA VAL A 127 6.10 -6.76 -1.69
C VAL A 127 5.87 -6.33 -0.24
N PHE A 128 5.68 -7.28 0.68
CA PHE A 128 5.54 -6.97 2.11
C PHE A 128 6.82 -6.36 2.71
N ARG A 129 8.00 -6.87 2.33
CA ARG A 129 9.29 -6.30 2.72
C ARG A 129 9.50 -4.90 2.17
N GLY A 130 9.11 -4.66 0.91
CA GLY A 130 9.12 -3.34 0.28
C GLY A 130 8.29 -2.35 1.08
N LEU A 131 7.06 -2.74 1.44
CA LEU A 131 6.20 -1.92 2.30
C LEU A 131 6.83 -1.64 3.67
N GLN A 132 7.43 -2.62 4.35
CA GLN A 132 8.11 -2.40 5.63
C GLN A 132 9.27 -1.39 5.51
N ARG A 133 10.06 -1.46 4.43
CA ARG A 133 11.14 -0.49 4.16
C ARG A 133 10.56 0.91 3.96
N THR A 134 9.50 1.04 3.15
CA THR A 134 8.80 2.31 2.95
C THR A 134 8.32 2.90 4.28
N PHE A 135 7.79 2.09 5.20
CA PHE A 135 7.42 2.57 6.54
C PHE A 135 8.61 3.08 7.33
N LYS A 136 9.73 2.35 7.31
CA LYS A 136 10.97 2.77 7.99
C LYS A 136 11.48 4.11 7.44
N ASP A 137 11.42 4.29 6.12
CA ASP A 137 11.82 5.53 5.46
C ASP A 137 10.87 6.67 5.84
N ILE A 138 9.56 6.42 5.83
CA ILE A 138 8.54 7.37 6.31
C ILE A 138 8.85 7.77 7.76
N PHE A 139 9.05 6.80 8.67
CA PHE A 139 9.35 7.08 10.08
C PHE A 139 10.63 7.91 10.25
N SER A 140 11.65 7.65 9.44
CA SER A 140 12.92 8.36 9.50
C SER A 140 12.81 9.80 8.97
N ALA A 141 11.88 10.04 8.03
CA ALA A 141 11.63 11.34 7.42
C ALA A 141 10.56 12.17 8.15
N LEU A 142 9.88 11.63 9.18
CA LEU A 142 8.84 12.34 9.92
C LEU A 142 9.44 13.51 10.71
N PRO A 143 8.93 14.74 10.51
CA PRO A 143 9.26 15.86 11.39
C PRO A 143 8.80 15.60 12.84
N ASN A 144 9.55 16.08 13.82
CA ASN A 144 9.17 16.01 15.25
C ASN A 144 7.88 16.79 15.58
N THR A 145 7.39 17.60 14.65
CA THR A 145 6.17 18.42 14.77
C THR A 145 4.91 17.72 14.26
N VAL A 146 5.01 16.45 13.85
CA VAL A 146 3.85 15.69 13.33
C VAL A 146 2.84 15.43 14.44
N ASP A 147 1.55 15.56 14.08
CA ASP A 147 0.43 15.28 14.97
C ASP A 147 0.52 13.87 15.58
N ILE A 148 0.26 13.78 16.89
CA ILE A 148 0.41 12.53 17.65
C ILE A 148 -0.55 11.44 17.14
N THR A 149 -1.74 11.82 16.67
CA THR A 149 -2.74 10.90 16.14
C THR A 149 -2.26 10.31 14.81
N LEU A 150 -1.62 11.12 13.98
CA LEU A 150 -1.04 10.67 12.71
C LEU A 150 0.13 9.70 12.95
N LYS A 151 0.99 10.02 13.93
CA LYS A 151 2.07 9.14 14.36
C LYS A 151 1.55 7.81 14.89
N GLN A 152 0.50 7.82 15.72
CA GLN A 152 -0.12 6.60 16.22
C GLN A 152 -0.71 5.76 15.08
N GLY A 153 -1.41 6.39 14.12
CA GLY A 153 -1.95 5.68 12.97
C GLY A 153 -0.88 4.97 12.12
N LEU A 154 0.30 5.58 11.99
CA LEU A 154 1.45 4.93 11.34
C LEU A 154 1.99 3.75 12.14
N ILE A 155 2.12 3.89 13.46
CA ILE A 155 2.57 2.81 14.35
C ILE A 155 1.60 1.63 14.27
N ASP A 156 0.29 1.89 14.31
CA ASP A 156 -0.74 0.87 14.20
C ASP A 156 -0.68 0.17 12.84
N ALA A 157 -0.46 0.92 11.76
CA ALA A 157 -0.32 0.37 10.42
C ALA A 157 0.95 -0.50 10.28
N HIS A 158 2.08 -0.04 10.80
CA HIS A 158 3.33 -0.81 10.82
C HIS A 158 3.19 -2.08 11.66
N THR A 159 2.63 -1.98 12.87
CA THR A 159 2.37 -3.12 13.75
C THR A 159 1.47 -4.13 13.04
N LYS A 160 0.41 -3.66 12.39
CA LYS A 160 -0.48 -4.54 11.64
C LYS A 160 0.22 -5.25 10.49
N LEU A 161 1.10 -4.54 9.77
CA LEU A 161 1.89 -5.14 8.70
C LEU A 161 2.86 -6.20 9.24
N SER A 162 3.51 -5.93 10.38
CA SER A 162 4.38 -6.90 11.07
C SER A 162 3.63 -8.14 11.58
N ASP A 163 2.39 -8.01 12.06
CA ASP A 163 1.56 -9.17 12.44
C ASP A 163 1.37 -10.15 11.28
N TYR A 164 1.27 -9.64 10.05
CA TYR A 164 1.17 -10.48 8.86
C TYR A 164 2.52 -11.06 8.45
N TYR A 165 3.63 -10.39 8.77
CA TYR A 165 4.97 -10.88 8.46
C TYR A 165 5.26 -12.21 9.20
N TYR A 166 4.90 -12.32 10.47
CA TYR A 166 5.04 -13.56 11.24
C TYR A 166 4.25 -14.75 10.68
N LYS A 167 3.23 -14.50 9.85
CA LYS A 167 2.50 -15.57 9.15
C LYS A 167 3.27 -16.13 7.96
N PHE A 168 4.23 -15.39 7.42
CA PHE A 168 5.17 -15.98 6.45
C PHE A 168 6.15 -16.90 7.15
N ASP A 169 6.52 -16.62 8.40
CA ASP A 169 7.43 -17.47 9.16
C ASP A 169 6.79 -18.80 9.59
N THR A 170 5.45 -18.90 9.63
CA THR A 170 4.76 -20.19 9.87
C THR A 170 4.95 -21.21 8.75
N SER A 171 5.37 -20.79 7.55
CA SER A 171 5.57 -21.71 6.42
C SER A 171 6.76 -21.30 5.57
N PRO A 172 7.76 -22.18 5.41
CA PRO A 172 8.97 -21.83 4.69
C PRO A 172 8.72 -21.60 3.18
N TYR A 173 7.58 -22.05 2.65
CA TYR A 173 7.25 -21.94 1.23
C TYR A 173 7.21 -20.50 0.70
N TYR A 174 6.84 -19.50 1.52
CA TYR A 174 6.86 -18.09 1.10
C TYR A 174 8.28 -17.60 0.87
N ILE A 175 9.18 -17.94 1.78
CA ILE A 175 10.60 -17.56 1.73
C ILE A 175 11.29 -18.36 0.62
N TRP A 176 11.04 -19.67 0.53
CA TRP A 176 11.61 -20.52 -0.52
C TRP A 176 11.14 -20.12 -1.91
N ALA A 177 9.86 -19.79 -2.11
CA ALA A 177 9.37 -19.32 -3.40
C ALA A 177 9.97 -17.97 -3.78
N ALA A 178 10.17 -17.07 -2.83
CA ALA A 178 10.72 -15.74 -3.06
C ALA A 178 12.25 -15.75 -3.28
N HIS A 179 12.96 -16.64 -2.60
CA HIS A 179 14.43 -16.59 -2.51
C HIS A 179 15.10 -17.85 -3.04
N ASN A 180 14.46 -18.58 -3.96
CA ASN A 180 15.06 -19.76 -4.55
C ASN A 180 16.33 -19.39 -5.36
N PRO A 181 17.51 -19.94 -5.02
CA PRO A 181 18.72 -19.78 -5.84
C PRO A 181 18.68 -20.62 -7.13
N LEU A 182 17.82 -21.65 -7.20
CA LEU A 182 17.45 -22.31 -8.44
C LEU A 182 16.38 -21.43 -9.08
N ALA A 183 16.73 -20.70 -10.12
CA ALA A 183 15.91 -19.72 -10.85
C ALA A 183 14.64 -20.29 -11.54
N VAL A 184 13.95 -21.25 -10.93
CA VAL A 184 12.97 -22.13 -11.58
C VAL A 184 11.52 -21.72 -11.28
N LEU A 185 11.24 -21.02 -10.17
CA LEU A 185 9.85 -20.67 -9.82
C LEU A 185 9.43 -19.25 -10.23
N ASP A 186 10.31 -18.24 -10.11
CA ASP A 186 10.05 -16.91 -10.68
C ASP A 186 11.34 -16.20 -11.12
N PRO A 187 11.65 -16.15 -12.44
CA PRO A 187 12.85 -15.50 -12.95
C PRO A 187 12.88 -13.97 -12.73
N ARG A 188 11.78 -13.37 -12.25
CA ARG A 188 11.70 -11.95 -11.92
C ARG A 188 12.32 -11.62 -10.56
N VAL A 189 12.55 -12.63 -9.72
CA VAL A 189 13.18 -12.46 -8.42
C VAL A 189 14.51 -13.21 -8.42
N SER A 190 15.59 -12.46 -8.58
CA SER A 190 16.92 -13.05 -8.50
C SER A 190 17.39 -13.07 -7.04
N TYR A 191 17.82 -14.25 -6.56
CA TYR A 191 18.51 -14.41 -5.29
C TYR A 191 19.68 -13.41 -5.14
N ALA A 192 20.42 -13.13 -6.22
CA ALA A 192 21.50 -12.14 -6.22
C ALA A 192 21.00 -10.69 -6.03
N GLY A 193 19.77 -10.39 -6.46
CA GLY A 193 19.11 -9.12 -6.19
C GLY A 193 18.68 -8.99 -4.72
N SER A 194 18.21 -10.09 -4.12
CA SER A 194 17.88 -10.17 -2.69
C SER A 194 19.13 -10.03 -1.81
N GLU A 195 20.22 -10.73 -2.11
CA GLU A 195 21.49 -10.60 -1.36
C GLU A 195 22.02 -9.16 -1.36
N LYS A 196 21.97 -8.48 -2.51
CA LYS A 196 22.34 -7.05 -2.59
C LYS A 196 21.40 -6.17 -1.79
N SER A 197 20.10 -6.46 -1.81
CA SER A 197 19.08 -5.69 -1.08
C SER A 197 19.13 -5.89 0.45
N PHE A 198 19.79 -6.96 0.91
CA PHE A 198 19.98 -7.31 2.33
C PHE A 198 21.41 -7.12 2.80
N ALA A 199 22.30 -6.56 1.98
CA ALA A 199 23.71 -6.40 2.32
C ALA A 199 23.92 -5.60 3.62
N ASP A 200 23.02 -4.65 3.91
CA ASP A 200 23.08 -3.79 5.10
C ASP A 200 22.34 -4.37 6.32
N ASP A 201 21.72 -5.54 6.20
CA ASP A 201 20.94 -6.19 7.27
C ASP A 201 21.44 -7.61 7.51
N PHE A 202 22.39 -7.73 8.43
CA PHE A 202 23.10 -8.97 8.72
C PHE A 202 22.18 -10.10 9.20
N MET A 203 21.08 -9.76 9.89
CA MET A 203 20.11 -10.74 10.38
C MET A 203 19.34 -11.35 9.20
N LEU A 204 18.85 -10.51 8.28
CA LEU A 204 18.13 -10.97 7.09
C LEU A 204 19.02 -11.75 6.13
N LEU A 205 20.29 -11.36 6.00
CA LEU A 205 21.24 -12.09 5.20
C LEU A 205 21.51 -13.48 5.80
N GLY A 206 21.53 -13.59 7.13
CA GLY A 206 21.61 -14.87 7.85
C GLY A 206 20.38 -15.74 7.60
N GLU A 207 19.18 -15.17 7.74
CA GLU A 207 17.91 -15.86 7.46
C GLU A 207 17.82 -16.35 6.01
N LEU A 208 18.23 -15.52 5.05
CA LEU A 208 18.26 -15.87 3.64
C LEU A 208 19.18 -17.08 3.37
N LYS A 209 20.36 -17.09 3.98
CA LYS A 209 21.31 -18.20 3.85
C LYS A 209 20.82 -19.48 4.53
N SER A 210 20.19 -19.36 5.70
CA SER A 210 19.58 -20.50 6.40
C SER A 210 18.45 -21.11 5.57
N ALA A 211 17.52 -20.27 5.10
CA ALA A 211 16.40 -20.71 4.29
C ALA A 211 16.84 -21.41 3.00
N LYS A 212 17.94 -20.95 2.38
CA LYS A 212 18.58 -21.62 1.25
C LYS A 212 19.08 -23.02 1.62
N GLN A 213 19.77 -23.16 2.74
CA GLN A 213 20.28 -24.45 3.19
C GLN A 213 19.14 -25.43 3.51
N ASP A 214 18.09 -24.95 4.18
CA ASP A 214 16.92 -25.75 4.54
C ASP A 214 16.19 -26.27 3.29
N LEU A 215 16.07 -25.43 2.25
CA LEU A 215 15.49 -25.85 0.97
C LEU A 215 16.31 -26.95 0.29
N TYR A 216 17.65 -26.84 0.28
CA TYR A 216 18.50 -27.90 -0.27
C TYR A 216 18.36 -29.21 0.49
N ASN A 217 18.25 -29.15 1.81
CA ASN A 217 18.04 -30.32 2.65
C ASN A 217 16.68 -30.98 2.34
N GLU A 218 15.61 -30.20 2.25
CA GLU A 218 14.26 -30.68 1.94
C GLU A 218 14.19 -31.32 0.54
N PHE A 219 14.79 -30.65 -0.46
CA PHE A 219 14.86 -31.19 -1.82
C PHE A 219 15.64 -32.50 -1.86
N GLY A 220 16.78 -32.55 -1.16
CA GLY A 220 17.61 -33.75 -1.03
C GLY A 220 16.87 -34.94 -0.41
N GLN A 221 16.00 -34.69 0.57
CA GLN A 221 15.25 -35.73 1.26
C GLN A 221 14.04 -36.26 0.45
N HIS A 222 13.32 -35.36 -0.23
CA HIS A 222 12.02 -35.70 -0.80
C HIS A 222 12.01 -35.85 -2.32
N TYR A 223 12.94 -35.20 -3.04
CA TYR A 223 12.89 -35.07 -4.49
C TYR A 223 14.17 -35.49 -5.21
N ALA A 224 15.29 -35.63 -4.51
CA ALA A 224 16.50 -36.18 -5.11
C ALA A 224 16.24 -37.61 -5.60
N PRO A 225 16.73 -37.97 -6.81
CA PRO A 225 16.57 -39.33 -7.32
C PRO A 225 17.21 -40.30 -6.33
N LYS A 226 16.38 -41.15 -5.72
CA LYS A 226 16.89 -42.23 -4.88
C LYS A 226 17.76 -43.13 -5.77
N PRO A 227 18.97 -43.51 -5.33
CA PRO A 227 19.78 -44.43 -6.11
C PRO A 227 18.93 -45.67 -6.38
N SER A 228 18.78 -46.01 -7.65
CA SER A 228 18.14 -47.27 -8.03
C SER A 228 18.87 -48.36 -7.27
N SER A 229 18.13 -49.14 -6.49
CA SER A 229 18.62 -50.40 -5.97
C SER A 229 18.82 -51.31 -7.19
N SER A 230 19.94 -51.12 -7.91
CA SER A 230 20.44 -52.09 -8.86
C SER A 230 20.74 -53.33 -8.04
N SER A 231 19.84 -54.30 -8.15
CA SER A 231 20.03 -55.66 -7.73
C SER A 231 21.41 -56.12 -8.17
N ALA A 232 22.34 -56.19 -7.21
CA ALA A 232 23.46 -57.10 -7.28
C ALA A 232 22.87 -58.52 -7.24
N ALA A 233 22.44 -59.01 -8.42
CA ALA A 233 22.28 -60.43 -8.65
C ALA A 233 23.66 -60.94 -9.09
N ASN A 234 24.38 -61.44 -8.10
CA ASN A 234 25.61 -62.20 -8.25
C ASN A 234 25.36 -63.48 -9.07
N SER A 235 26.38 -63.80 -9.88
CA SER A 235 26.86 -65.13 -10.27
C SER A 235 26.02 -65.98 -11.22
#